data_AF-A0A0C1DN93-F1
#
_entry.id   AF-A0A0C1DN93-F1
#
_cell.length_a   1.000
_cell.length_b   1.000
_cell.length_c   1.000
_cell.angle_alpha   90.00
_cell.angle_beta   90.00
_cell.angle_gamma   90.00
#
_symmetry.space_group_name_H-M   'P 1'
#
loop_
_entity.id
_entity.type
_entity.pdbx_description
1 polymer ?
#
loop_
_entity_poly.entity_id
_entity_poly.type
_entity_poly.pdbx_seq_one_letter_code
_entity_poly.pdbx_strand_id
1 'polypeptide(L)'
;MFLTFAALFTLFNAQAQYILTGSIKDTQQHPIPYCSIGIKNSRVATVASEDGSFKLVIPDSLAGTSLTFSAIGFMDRQLKQNELKPGIIVTLKEKVFDMAEVLIKGTKLKERIVGQQSRPMITFSKMFDKNVPSIEQGNIFEIYNRTLLKAYNFYIMPSSRFSAITLKLNVYTVKNNLPDSNVLRKNITYHTTATGWQHIDLAAHELSFDGLDKIAVTLQLVAYAPDSSNNFVFGVSAKKTVAKDLLFRYQSQGNWESNAGTFIANLDLKYSKEADKPELADKPSAAEKPEITALANYYRYKQASLKSGYGKNKNGKYIDLGDARIYTEEYGKGEPLVLLHGNNGSIADFYQQIPAFAKHFRVIALDTRGQGRSTDLSSEAYSYDGFANDLYKVLTAMELKKVNIVGWSDGGNTALSFNLTHPELVNNIVTIGANLDPSGVSDSLLTAFSNELKVQNPSKDSRLISLTLEQPHITTKQLQQIANPVLVIAGSDDVIKPAHTRLIAANISKSQLQIIPNTTHYVPFEKPEDLNKVILDFLRLPIPK
;
A
#
# COMPACT_ATOMS: atom_id res chain seq x y z
N MET A 1 -18.95 -45.39 40.23
CA MET A 1 -17.85 -44.42 40.41
C MET A 1 -17.75 -43.64 39.11
N PHE A 2 -18.43 -42.49 39.08
CA PHE A 2 -18.53 -41.57 37.94
C PHE A 2 -17.27 -40.70 37.87
N LEU A 3 -16.73 -40.47 36.67
CA LEU A 3 -15.97 -39.25 36.38
C LEU A 3 -16.13 -38.92 34.89
N THR A 4 -16.90 -37.86 34.69
CA THR A 4 -17.33 -37.23 33.46
C THR A 4 -16.17 -36.48 32.80
N PHE A 5 -15.95 -36.75 31.50
CA PHE A 5 -15.16 -35.92 30.61
C PHE A 5 -15.96 -34.66 30.26
N ALA A 6 -15.49 -33.48 30.69
CA ALA A 6 -16.01 -32.20 30.24
C ALA A 6 -15.38 -31.85 28.88
N ALA A 7 -16.14 -32.06 27.80
CA ALA A 7 -15.85 -31.48 26.51
C ALA A 7 -16.17 -29.97 26.57
N LEU A 8 -15.15 -29.12 26.44
CA LEU A 8 -15.31 -27.69 26.22
C LEU A 8 -15.86 -27.50 24.79
N PHE A 9 -17.19 -27.47 24.65
CA PHE A 9 -17.84 -26.92 23.46
C PHE A 9 -17.63 -25.40 23.49
N THR A 10 -16.75 -24.90 22.63
CA THR A 10 -16.75 -23.49 22.23
C THR A 10 -18.02 -23.25 21.41
N LEU A 11 -19.08 -22.80 22.10
CA LEU A 11 -20.25 -22.22 21.46
C LEU A 11 -19.80 -20.98 20.68
N PHE A 12 -19.64 -21.12 19.36
CA PHE A 12 -19.82 -19.99 18.46
C PHE A 12 -21.26 -19.52 18.67
N ASN A 13 -21.44 -18.40 19.39
CA ASN A 13 -22.69 -17.65 19.37
C ASN A 13 -22.91 -17.19 17.93
N ALA A 14 -23.62 -17.98 17.13
CA ALA A 14 -24.28 -17.50 15.94
C ALA A 14 -25.34 -16.50 16.41
N GLN A 15 -24.97 -15.21 16.50
CA GLN A 15 -25.96 -14.15 16.68
C GLN A 15 -26.95 -14.28 15.53
N ALA A 16 -28.24 -14.41 15.84
CA ALA A 16 -29.27 -14.42 14.82
C ALA A 16 -29.22 -13.10 14.03
N GLN A 17 -29.47 -13.20 12.73
CA GLN A 17 -29.39 -12.10 11.77
C GLN A 17 -30.67 -12.09 10.95
N TYR A 18 -31.29 -10.92 10.84
CA TYR A 18 -32.45 -10.73 9.98
C TYR A 18 -32.00 -10.32 8.58
N ILE A 19 -32.40 -11.09 7.57
CA ILE A 19 -32.09 -10.79 6.16
C ILE A 19 -33.31 -10.13 5.53
N LEU A 20 -33.21 -8.85 5.20
CA LEU A 20 -34.22 -8.12 4.45
C LEU A 20 -33.87 -8.17 2.95
N THR A 21 -34.81 -8.66 2.14
CA THR A 21 -34.75 -8.58 0.68
C THR A 21 -35.94 -7.79 0.14
N GLY A 22 -35.79 -7.15 -1.02
CA GLY A 22 -36.88 -6.40 -1.63
C GLY A 22 -36.47 -5.71 -2.93
N SER A 23 -37.35 -4.83 -3.40
CA SER A 23 -37.10 -3.96 -4.56
C SER A 23 -37.49 -2.52 -4.29
N ILE A 24 -36.79 -1.57 -4.91
CA ILE A 24 -37.07 -0.14 -4.83
C ILE A 24 -37.67 0.31 -6.15
N LYS A 25 -38.81 1.01 -6.09
CA LYS A 25 -39.54 1.47 -7.27
C LYS A 25 -40.01 2.92 -7.14
N ASP A 26 -40.24 3.59 -8.26
CA ASP A 26 -40.91 4.89 -8.28
C ASP A 26 -42.44 4.75 -8.13
N THR A 27 -43.16 5.87 -8.12
CA THR A 27 -44.63 5.87 -8.05
C THR A 27 -45.32 5.26 -9.27
N GLN A 28 -44.59 5.11 -10.39
CA GLN A 28 -45.04 4.51 -11.64
C GLN A 28 -44.64 3.02 -11.76
N GLN A 29 -44.06 2.44 -10.70
CA GLN A 29 -43.56 1.06 -10.61
C GLN A 29 -42.31 0.74 -11.46
N HIS A 30 -41.59 1.75 -11.95
CA HIS A 30 -40.28 1.54 -12.55
C HIS A 30 -39.23 1.28 -11.47
N PRO A 31 -38.22 0.43 -11.74
CA PRO A 31 -37.15 0.16 -10.78
C PRO A 31 -36.27 1.40 -10.55
N ILE A 32 -35.85 1.61 -9.31
CA ILE A 32 -34.90 2.68 -8.95
C ILE A 32 -33.51 2.06 -8.72
N PRO A 33 -32.57 2.23 -9.66
CA PRO A 33 -31.24 1.65 -9.53
C PRO A 33 -30.41 2.33 -8.44
N TYR A 34 -29.53 1.56 -7.79
CA TYR A 34 -28.48 2.06 -6.89
C TYR A 34 -28.98 2.91 -5.72
N CYS A 35 -30.22 2.65 -5.27
CA CYS A 35 -30.77 3.19 -4.04
C CYS A 35 -29.90 2.76 -2.85
N SER A 36 -29.55 3.74 -2.02
CA SER A 36 -28.80 3.52 -0.78
C SER A 36 -29.76 3.14 0.34
N ILE A 37 -29.46 2.05 1.05
CA ILE A 37 -30.33 1.50 2.07
C ILE A 37 -29.50 1.22 3.31
N GLY A 38 -29.87 1.77 4.47
CA GLY A 38 -29.13 1.48 5.70
C GLY A 38 -29.65 2.19 6.93
N ILE A 39 -29.04 1.88 8.07
CA ILE A 39 -29.30 2.54 9.35
C ILE A 39 -28.28 3.66 9.53
N LYS A 40 -28.76 4.88 9.71
CA LYS A 40 -27.91 6.07 9.90
C LYS A 40 -26.97 5.87 11.09
N ASN A 41 -25.72 6.32 10.96
CA ASN A 41 -24.68 6.21 11.99
C ASN A 41 -24.35 4.76 12.42
N SER A 42 -24.57 3.77 11.55
CA SER A 42 -24.25 2.37 11.82
C SER A 42 -23.35 1.77 10.73
N ARG A 43 -22.95 0.51 10.94
CA ARG A 43 -22.29 -0.32 9.92
C ARG A 43 -23.28 -1.24 9.16
N VAL A 44 -24.57 -0.94 9.15
CA VAL A 44 -25.59 -1.73 8.46
C VAL A 44 -26.11 -0.95 7.26
N ALA A 45 -25.67 -1.35 6.07
CA ALA A 45 -26.16 -0.79 4.81
C ALA A 45 -25.92 -1.71 3.61
N THR A 46 -26.61 -1.41 2.52
CA THR A 46 -26.45 -2.01 1.20
C THR A 46 -26.78 -0.98 0.12
N VAL A 47 -26.54 -1.34 -1.13
CA VAL A 47 -26.94 -0.57 -2.31
C VAL A 47 -27.76 -1.50 -3.20
N ALA A 48 -28.90 -1.01 -3.70
CA ALA A 48 -29.72 -1.76 -4.64
C ALA A 48 -28.97 -1.97 -5.97
N SER A 49 -29.22 -3.08 -6.65
CA SER A 49 -28.72 -3.34 -8.00
C SER A 49 -29.40 -2.45 -9.04
N GLU A 50 -29.01 -2.62 -10.30
CA GLU A 50 -29.54 -1.87 -11.44
C GLU A 50 -31.05 -2.07 -11.65
N ASP A 51 -31.58 -3.25 -11.33
CA ASP A 51 -33.01 -3.55 -11.36
C ASP A 51 -33.77 -3.09 -10.09
N GLY A 52 -33.09 -2.37 -9.19
CA GLY A 52 -33.65 -1.89 -7.93
C GLY A 52 -33.81 -2.96 -6.86
N SER A 53 -33.37 -4.21 -7.08
CA SER A 53 -33.41 -5.25 -6.06
C SER A 53 -32.31 -5.06 -5.01
N PHE A 54 -32.55 -5.53 -3.78
CA PHE A 54 -31.57 -5.39 -2.70
C PHE A 54 -31.62 -6.55 -1.70
N LYS A 55 -30.49 -6.73 -1.00
CA LYS A 55 -30.35 -7.60 0.17
C LYS A 55 -29.57 -6.86 1.26
N LEU A 56 -30.13 -6.81 2.46
CA LEU A 56 -29.53 -6.19 3.64
C LEU A 56 -29.54 -7.18 4.81
N VAL A 57 -28.41 -7.35 5.47
CA VAL A 57 -28.28 -8.16 6.68
C VAL A 57 -28.30 -7.21 7.88
N ILE A 58 -29.25 -7.43 8.79
CA ILE A 58 -29.49 -6.59 9.97
C ILE A 58 -29.22 -7.44 11.22
N PRO A 59 -28.25 -7.07 12.07
CA PRO A 59 -28.02 -7.73 13.35
C PRO A 59 -29.21 -7.52 14.31
N ASP A 60 -29.51 -8.51 15.14
CA ASP A 60 -30.59 -8.42 16.14
C ASP A 60 -30.44 -7.24 17.11
N SER A 61 -29.20 -6.84 17.42
CA SER A 61 -28.90 -5.67 18.25
C SER A 61 -29.43 -4.35 17.68
N LEU A 62 -29.81 -4.34 16.39
CA LEU A 62 -30.39 -3.19 15.69
C LEU A 62 -31.82 -3.45 15.23
N ALA A 63 -32.49 -4.49 15.76
CA ALA A 63 -33.90 -4.74 15.50
C ALA A 63 -34.77 -3.52 15.86
N GLY A 64 -35.81 -3.25 15.07
CA GLY A 64 -36.72 -2.12 15.29
C GLY A 64 -36.18 -0.73 14.96
N THR A 65 -34.91 -0.59 14.57
CA THR A 65 -34.35 0.69 14.11
C THR A 65 -34.90 1.11 12.75
N SER A 66 -34.85 2.42 12.46
CA SER A 66 -35.30 2.96 11.17
C SER A 66 -34.25 2.77 10.08
N LEU A 67 -34.66 2.16 8.97
CA LEU A 67 -33.92 2.12 7.71
C LEU A 67 -34.21 3.36 6.89
N THR A 68 -33.16 3.98 6.34
CA THR A 68 -33.26 5.08 5.38
C THR A 68 -33.02 4.53 3.97
N PHE A 69 -33.94 4.85 3.07
CA PHE A 69 -33.88 4.58 1.65
C PHE A 69 -33.67 5.92 0.93
N SER A 70 -32.53 6.07 0.25
CA SER A 70 -32.12 7.34 -0.37
C SER A 70 -31.64 7.10 -1.80
N ALA A 71 -32.24 7.81 -2.75
CA ALA A 71 -31.91 7.74 -4.17
C ALA A 71 -31.87 9.14 -4.79
N ILE A 72 -30.98 9.33 -5.78
CA ILE A 72 -30.83 10.59 -6.51
C ILE A 72 -32.14 10.91 -7.24
N GLY A 73 -32.63 12.14 -7.10
CA GLY A 73 -33.91 12.56 -7.68
C GLY A 73 -35.16 12.17 -6.86
N PHE A 74 -35.01 11.44 -5.75
CA PHE A 74 -36.14 11.00 -4.91
C PHE A 74 -36.05 11.56 -3.48
N MET A 75 -37.21 11.67 -2.82
CA MET A 75 -37.31 11.97 -1.40
C MET A 75 -36.86 10.76 -0.58
N ASP A 76 -36.01 11.00 0.42
CA ASP A 76 -35.60 9.95 1.34
C ASP A 76 -36.83 9.40 2.08
N ARG A 77 -36.89 8.08 2.21
CA ARG A 77 -37.97 7.40 2.94
C ARG A 77 -37.37 6.66 4.12
N GLN A 78 -37.97 6.84 5.29
CA GLN A 78 -37.59 6.09 6.49
C GLN A 78 -38.71 5.12 6.87
N LEU A 79 -38.34 3.88 7.18
CA LEU A 79 -39.27 2.83 7.63
C LEU A 79 -38.64 2.05 8.78
N LYS A 80 -39.43 1.66 9.78
CA LYS A 80 -38.90 0.84 10.88
C LYS A 80 -38.69 -0.59 10.44
N GLN A 81 -37.58 -1.21 10.82
CA GLN A 81 -37.24 -2.58 10.41
C GLN A 81 -38.34 -3.59 10.73
N ASN A 82 -39.04 -3.44 11.87
CA ASN A 82 -40.14 -4.34 12.28
C ASN A 82 -41.38 -4.27 11.37
N GLU A 83 -41.52 -3.23 10.57
CA GLU A 83 -42.63 -3.06 9.62
C GLU A 83 -42.32 -3.72 8.26
N LEU A 84 -41.09 -4.21 8.07
CA LEU A 84 -40.59 -4.73 6.81
C LEU A 84 -40.56 -6.26 6.83
N LYS A 85 -40.90 -6.86 5.70
CA LYS A 85 -40.84 -8.31 5.48
C LYS A 85 -39.97 -8.60 4.25
N PRO A 86 -39.32 -9.77 4.16
CA PRO A 86 -38.59 -10.15 2.95
C PRO A 86 -39.52 -10.15 1.73
N GLY A 87 -39.02 -9.67 0.60
CA GLY A 87 -39.80 -9.46 -0.63
C GLY A 87 -40.54 -8.12 -0.70
N ILE A 88 -40.27 -7.16 0.20
CA ILE A 88 -40.95 -5.87 0.21
C ILE A 88 -40.67 -5.04 -1.06
N ILE A 89 -41.69 -4.31 -1.53
CA ILE A 89 -41.54 -3.25 -2.52
C ILE A 89 -41.57 -1.90 -1.80
N VAL A 90 -40.47 -1.15 -1.85
CA VAL A 90 -40.38 0.19 -1.28
C VAL A 90 -40.51 1.22 -2.40
N THR A 91 -41.61 1.96 -2.38
CA THR A 91 -41.86 3.05 -3.32
C THR A 91 -41.24 4.36 -2.83
N LEU A 92 -40.45 5.03 -3.67
CA LEU A 92 -39.94 6.39 -3.43
C LEU A 92 -40.68 7.40 -4.32
N LYS A 93 -40.86 8.61 -3.81
CA LYS A 93 -41.46 9.74 -4.55
C LYS A 93 -40.37 10.63 -5.12
N GLU A 94 -40.53 11.09 -6.35
CA GLU A 94 -39.60 12.04 -6.95
C GLU A 94 -39.58 13.37 -6.19
N LYS A 95 -38.40 14.00 -6.16
CA LYS A 95 -38.23 15.36 -5.65
C LYS A 95 -38.78 16.34 -6.69
N VAL A 96 -39.65 17.24 -6.23
CA VAL A 96 -40.06 18.40 -7.02
C VAL A 96 -39.02 19.49 -6.79
N PHE A 97 -38.45 20.02 -7.87
CA PHE A 97 -37.47 21.09 -7.82
C PHE A 97 -38.10 22.38 -8.36
N ASP A 98 -38.21 23.41 -7.52
CA ASP A 98 -38.61 24.75 -7.98
C ASP A 98 -37.47 25.33 -8.84
N MET A 99 -37.81 25.80 -10.04
CA MET A 99 -36.85 26.51 -10.88
C MET A 99 -36.76 27.96 -10.43
N ALA A 100 -35.60 28.36 -9.90
CA ALA A 100 -35.29 29.78 -9.72
C ALA A 100 -35.16 30.44 -11.10
N GLU A 101 -35.68 31.67 -11.21
CA GLU A 101 -35.62 32.48 -12.42
C GLU A 101 -34.15 32.73 -12.83
N VAL A 102 -33.77 32.28 -14.02
CA VAL A 102 -32.40 32.44 -14.52
C VAL A 102 -32.24 33.84 -15.11
N LEU A 103 -31.63 34.75 -14.35
CA LEU A 103 -31.16 36.03 -14.88
C LEU A 103 -30.01 35.75 -15.86
N ILE A 104 -30.31 35.72 -17.16
CA ILE A 104 -29.32 35.54 -18.23
C ILE A 104 -28.45 36.80 -18.32
N LYS A 105 -27.42 36.91 -17.49
CA LYS A 105 -26.30 37.81 -17.77
C LYS A 105 -25.41 37.14 -18.81
N GLY A 106 -25.33 37.76 -19.99
CA GLY A 106 -24.54 37.33 -21.15
C GLY A 106 -23.03 37.50 -20.94
N THR A 107 -22.49 36.84 -19.92
CA THR A 107 -21.06 36.85 -19.62
C THR A 107 -20.39 35.69 -20.35
N LYS A 108 -19.35 35.97 -21.15
CA LYS A 108 -18.58 34.95 -21.85
C LYS A 108 -17.91 34.01 -20.84
N LEU A 109 -18.26 32.73 -20.88
CA LEU A 109 -17.65 31.71 -20.03
C LEU A 109 -16.26 31.34 -20.56
N LYS A 110 -15.29 31.21 -19.65
CA LYS A 110 -13.94 30.70 -19.89
C LYS A 110 -13.86 29.22 -19.52
N GLU A 111 -12.91 28.50 -20.09
CA GLU A 111 -12.64 27.10 -19.73
C GLU A 111 -11.47 26.98 -18.78
N ARG A 112 -11.53 26.02 -17.86
CA ARG A 112 -10.45 25.70 -16.93
C ARG A 112 -10.59 24.29 -16.40
N ILE A 113 -9.44 23.67 -16.10
CA ILE A 113 -9.36 22.42 -15.33
C ILE A 113 -9.01 22.77 -13.88
N VAL A 114 -9.75 22.23 -12.92
CA VAL A 114 -9.48 22.39 -11.48
C VAL A 114 -9.23 21.03 -10.82
N GLY A 115 -8.19 20.95 -9.98
CA GLY A 115 -7.76 19.70 -9.34
C GLY A 115 -6.48 19.13 -9.93
N GLN A 116 -6.25 17.83 -9.74
CA GLN A 116 -5.01 17.17 -10.12
C GLN A 116 -5.02 16.79 -11.60
N GLN A 117 -4.20 17.44 -12.42
CA GLN A 117 -4.10 17.20 -13.87
C GLN A 117 -3.06 16.14 -14.24
N SER A 118 -2.16 15.83 -13.31
CA SER A 118 -1.15 14.79 -13.46
C SER A 118 -1.23 13.82 -12.30
N ARG A 119 -0.82 12.58 -12.56
CA ARG A 119 -0.55 11.60 -11.51
C ARG A 119 0.92 11.75 -11.12
N PRO A 120 1.24 12.18 -9.89
CA PRO A 120 2.61 12.09 -9.38
C PRO A 120 3.10 10.64 -9.47
N MET A 121 4.41 10.45 -9.52
CA MET A 121 4.99 9.10 -9.49
C MET A 121 4.49 8.30 -8.28
N ILE A 122 4.27 8.99 -7.16
CA ILE A 122 3.86 8.44 -5.87
C ILE A 122 2.40 8.77 -5.58
N THR A 123 1.58 7.73 -5.51
CA THR A 123 0.16 7.82 -5.12
C THR A 123 -0.19 6.64 -4.23
N PHE A 124 -1.02 6.86 -3.22
CA PHE A 124 -1.63 5.79 -2.43
C PHE A 124 -3.10 5.62 -2.85
N SER A 125 -3.72 4.53 -2.42
CA SER A 125 -5.17 4.40 -2.45
C SER A 125 -5.57 3.70 -1.17
N LYS A 126 -6.75 4.04 -0.66
CA LYS A 126 -7.48 3.09 0.16
C LYS A 126 -7.97 2.00 -0.78
N MET A 127 -7.41 0.79 -0.70
CA MET A 127 -7.78 -0.31 -1.60
C MET A 127 -9.04 -1.00 -1.06
N PHE A 128 -9.94 -1.35 -1.97
CA PHE A 128 -11.22 -2.00 -1.68
C PHE A 128 -11.16 -3.43 -2.17
N ASP A 129 -11.51 -4.38 -1.32
CA ASP A 129 -11.63 -5.78 -1.68
C ASP A 129 -13.06 -6.28 -1.43
N LYS A 130 -13.30 -7.55 -1.76
CA LYS A 130 -14.60 -8.23 -1.64
C LYS A 130 -15.22 -8.23 -0.22
N ASN A 131 -14.43 -7.97 0.82
CA ASN A 131 -14.87 -7.97 2.22
C ASN A 131 -15.22 -6.58 2.74
N VAL A 132 -14.98 -5.53 1.94
CA VAL A 132 -15.21 -4.15 2.35
C VAL A 132 -16.62 -3.72 1.91
N PRO A 133 -17.49 -3.21 2.82
CA PRO A 133 -18.83 -2.76 2.47
C PRO A 133 -18.81 -1.61 1.46
N SER A 134 -19.95 -1.31 0.82
CA SER A 134 -20.07 -0.23 -0.18
C SER A 134 -19.41 1.07 0.32
N ILE A 135 -18.36 1.55 -0.35
CA ILE A 135 -17.67 2.80 0.00
C ILE A 135 -17.93 3.85 -1.06
N GLU A 136 -18.09 5.07 -0.59
CA GLU A 136 -18.08 6.27 -1.42
C GLU A 136 -16.91 7.16 -1.04
N GLN A 137 -16.24 7.70 -2.05
CA GLN A 137 -15.00 8.46 -1.89
C GLN A 137 -14.92 9.61 -2.88
N GLY A 138 -14.24 10.70 -2.54
CA GLY A 138 -14.04 11.79 -3.49
C GLY A 138 -13.31 12.99 -2.93
N ASN A 139 -13.43 14.10 -3.65
CA ASN A 139 -12.72 15.34 -3.38
C ASN A 139 -13.68 16.52 -3.17
N ILE A 140 -13.25 17.49 -2.36
CA ILE A 140 -13.80 18.85 -2.41
C ILE A 140 -13.04 19.65 -3.46
N PHE A 141 -13.78 20.26 -4.39
CA PHE A 141 -13.26 21.17 -5.40
C PHE A 141 -13.72 22.59 -5.10
N GLU A 142 -12.77 23.52 -5.13
CA GLU A 142 -13.09 24.94 -5.22
C GLU A 142 -13.52 25.25 -6.66
N ILE A 143 -14.60 25.99 -6.79
CA ILE A 143 -15.20 26.39 -8.06
C ILE A 143 -15.45 27.90 -8.06
N TYR A 144 -15.74 28.43 -9.25
CA TYR A 144 -16.14 29.83 -9.38
C TYR A 144 -17.63 29.98 -9.11
N ASN A 145 -18.01 31.19 -8.69
CA ASN A 145 -19.40 31.54 -8.35
C ASN A 145 -20.40 31.01 -9.39
N ARG A 146 -20.13 31.28 -10.68
CA ARG A 146 -20.85 30.69 -11.81
C ARG A 146 -19.99 29.66 -12.51
N THR A 147 -20.36 28.38 -12.39
CA THR A 147 -19.62 27.25 -12.93
C THR A 147 -20.56 26.27 -13.63
N LEU A 148 -20.19 25.81 -14.84
CA LEU A 148 -20.81 24.71 -15.55
C LEU A 148 -19.79 23.56 -15.64
N LEU A 149 -20.14 22.38 -15.14
CA LEU A 149 -19.26 21.21 -15.24
C LEU A 149 -19.34 20.58 -16.63
N LYS A 150 -18.17 20.20 -17.15
CA LYS A 150 -18.00 19.55 -18.46
C LYS A 150 -17.58 18.11 -18.33
N ALA A 151 -16.66 17.79 -17.43
CA ALA A 151 -16.24 16.42 -17.19
C ALA A 151 -15.67 16.23 -15.80
N TYR A 152 -15.63 14.98 -15.36
CA TYR A 152 -14.88 14.56 -14.18
C TYR A 152 -13.85 13.50 -14.57
N ASN A 153 -12.59 13.78 -14.29
CA ASN A 153 -11.47 12.91 -14.59
C ASN A 153 -10.89 12.36 -13.29
N PHE A 154 -10.54 11.08 -13.27
CA PHE A 154 -9.93 10.44 -12.09
C PHE A 154 -8.99 9.31 -12.48
N TYR A 155 -8.05 8.97 -11.60
CA TYR A 155 -7.04 7.95 -11.88
C TYR A 155 -7.27 6.66 -11.08
N ILE A 156 -7.63 5.58 -11.76
CA ILE A 156 -7.70 4.23 -11.16
C ILE A 156 -6.30 3.65 -11.02
N MET A 157 -5.98 3.12 -9.85
CA MET A 157 -4.64 2.62 -9.53
C MET A 157 -4.27 1.40 -10.42
N PRO A 158 -3.05 1.31 -10.99
CA PRO A 158 -2.69 0.21 -11.89
C PRO A 158 -2.60 -1.15 -11.18
N SER A 159 -2.48 -1.15 -9.85
CA SER A 159 -2.52 -2.36 -9.03
C SER A 159 -3.94 -2.85 -8.72
N SER A 160 -4.99 -2.14 -9.16
CA SER A 160 -6.36 -2.68 -9.12
C SER A 160 -6.48 -3.95 -9.95
N ARG A 161 -7.35 -4.86 -9.51
CA ARG A 161 -7.62 -6.18 -10.09
C ARG A 161 -9.13 -6.37 -10.18
N PHE A 162 -9.67 -6.33 -11.40
CA PHE A 162 -11.08 -6.58 -11.71
C PHE A 162 -11.19 -6.84 -13.20
N SER A 163 -12.27 -7.50 -13.64
CA SER A 163 -12.61 -7.56 -15.07
C SER A 163 -13.47 -6.37 -15.48
N ALA A 164 -14.38 -5.92 -14.61
CA ALA A 164 -15.18 -4.73 -14.82
C ALA A 164 -15.65 -4.11 -13.50
N ILE A 165 -15.90 -2.80 -13.50
CA ILE A 165 -16.55 -2.09 -12.40
C ILE A 165 -17.60 -1.10 -12.93
N THR A 166 -18.60 -0.82 -12.09
CA THR A 166 -19.54 0.27 -12.30
C THR A 166 -19.49 1.21 -11.10
N LEU A 167 -19.25 2.49 -11.37
CA LEU A 167 -19.19 3.56 -10.40
C LEU A 167 -20.40 4.47 -10.57
N LYS A 168 -20.97 4.93 -9.46
CA LYS A 168 -21.97 6.00 -9.43
C LYS A 168 -21.29 7.29 -9.00
N LEU A 169 -21.36 8.32 -9.84
CA LEU A 169 -20.88 9.66 -9.53
C LEU A 169 -21.96 10.42 -8.75
N ASN A 170 -21.54 11.11 -7.69
CA ASN A 170 -22.39 12.03 -6.94
C ASN A 170 -21.73 13.41 -6.88
N VAL A 171 -22.57 14.45 -6.80
CA VAL A 171 -22.14 15.83 -6.58
C VAL A 171 -22.91 16.39 -5.41
N TYR A 172 -22.22 17.03 -4.47
CA TYR A 172 -22.81 17.58 -3.27
C TYR A 172 -22.46 19.06 -3.09
N THR A 173 -23.37 19.81 -2.47
CA THR A 173 -23.00 21.05 -1.77
C THR A 173 -22.05 20.74 -0.62
N VAL A 174 -21.27 21.74 -0.20
CA VAL A 174 -20.31 21.60 0.90
C VAL A 174 -20.72 22.50 2.06
N LYS A 175 -20.81 21.93 3.26
CA LYS A 175 -21.05 22.65 4.51
C LYS A 175 -20.05 22.19 5.56
N ASN A 176 -19.42 23.12 6.27
CA ASN A 176 -18.38 22.82 7.28
C ASN A 176 -17.26 21.92 6.72
N ASN A 177 -16.85 22.13 5.46
CA ASN A 177 -15.86 21.33 4.73
C ASN A 177 -16.20 19.82 4.63
N LEU A 178 -17.49 19.47 4.62
CA LEU A 178 -17.97 18.11 4.35
C LEU A 178 -19.12 18.15 3.33
N PRO A 179 -19.36 17.07 2.58
CA PRO A 179 -20.53 16.96 1.72
C PRO A 179 -21.82 17.06 2.53
N ASP A 180 -22.78 17.84 2.04
CA ASP A 180 -24.06 18.10 2.69
C ASP A 180 -25.23 17.52 1.87
N SER A 181 -25.61 18.17 0.77
CA SER A 181 -26.80 17.82 -0.01
C SER A 181 -26.44 17.44 -1.45
N ASN A 182 -26.91 16.29 -1.93
CA ASN A 182 -26.67 15.86 -3.33
C ASN A 182 -27.50 16.71 -4.30
N VAL A 183 -26.85 17.26 -5.32
CA VAL A 183 -27.45 18.21 -6.28
C VAL A 183 -27.91 17.54 -7.58
N LEU A 184 -27.58 16.25 -7.78
CA LEU A 184 -27.98 15.52 -8.97
C LEU A 184 -29.48 15.22 -8.95
N ARG A 185 -30.08 15.23 -10.14
CA ARG A 185 -31.49 14.86 -10.35
C ARG A 185 -31.66 13.45 -10.92
N LYS A 186 -30.62 12.94 -11.59
CA LYS A 186 -30.56 11.60 -12.18
C LYS A 186 -29.22 10.96 -11.84
N ASN A 187 -29.20 9.63 -11.78
CA ASN A 187 -27.95 8.89 -11.60
C ASN A 187 -27.00 9.17 -12.77
N ILE A 188 -25.73 9.37 -12.43
CA ILE A 188 -24.63 9.39 -13.39
C ILE A 188 -23.78 8.16 -13.07
N THR A 189 -23.74 7.20 -13.98
CA THR A 189 -22.97 5.97 -13.83
C THR A 189 -21.84 5.90 -14.84
N TYR A 190 -20.77 5.24 -14.44
CA TYR A 190 -19.58 5.05 -15.26
C TYR A 190 -19.12 3.61 -15.19
N HIS A 191 -19.04 2.97 -16.35
CA HIS A 191 -18.57 1.59 -16.49
C HIS A 191 -17.15 1.59 -17.07
N THR A 192 -16.26 0.76 -16.53
CA THR A 192 -14.92 0.57 -17.08
C THR A 192 -14.37 -0.82 -16.80
N THR A 193 -13.51 -1.27 -17.72
CA THR A 193 -12.70 -2.49 -17.61
C THR A 193 -11.20 -2.15 -17.48
N ALA A 194 -10.86 -0.86 -17.46
CA ALA A 194 -9.49 -0.37 -17.50
C ALA A 194 -9.05 0.30 -16.20
N THR A 195 -7.73 0.35 -15.98
CA THR A 195 -7.09 1.19 -14.96
C THR A 195 -6.44 2.41 -15.61
N GLY A 196 -5.90 3.33 -14.82
CA GLY A 196 -5.33 4.59 -15.33
C GLY A 196 -6.33 5.74 -15.34
N TRP A 197 -6.05 6.77 -16.14
CA TRP A 197 -6.95 7.91 -16.31
C TRP A 197 -8.30 7.47 -16.89
N GLN A 198 -9.36 7.87 -16.22
CA GLN A 198 -10.74 7.70 -16.61
C GLN A 198 -11.38 9.07 -16.82
N HIS A 199 -12.36 9.13 -17.72
CA HIS A 199 -13.06 10.34 -18.11
C HIS A 199 -14.57 10.11 -18.08
N ILE A 200 -15.29 10.92 -17.31
CA ILE A 200 -16.75 10.95 -17.28
C ILE A 200 -17.21 12.26 -17.92
N ASP A 201 -17.85 12.18 -19.08
CA ASP A 201 -18.48 13.35 -19.71
C ASP A 201 -19.71 13.77 -18.90
N LEU A 202 -19.73 15.04 -18.48
CA LEU A 202 -20.80 15.65 -17.71
C LEU A 202 -21.58 16.70 -18.51
N ALA A 203 -21.20 16.97 -19.76
CA ALA A 203 -21.80 18.00 -20.59
C ALA A 203 -23.31 17.80 -20.79
N ALA A 204 -23.72 16.57 -21.03
CA ALA A 204 -25.12 16.21 -21.26
C ALA A 204 -26.00 16.32 -20.00
N HIS A 205 -25.38 16.47 -18.82
CA HIS A 205 -26.09 16.62 -17.55
C HIS A 205 -26.33 18.07 -17.15
N GLU A 206 -25.78 19.04 -17.91
CA GLU A 206 -26.01 20.49 -17.74
C GLU A 206 -25.84 20.98 -16.29
N LEU A 207 -24.86 20.43 -15.57
CA LEU A 207 -24.64 20.73 -14.16
C LEU A 207 -24.05 22.14 -13.98
N SER A 208 -24.93 23.12 -13.79
CA SER A 208 -24.60 24.52 -13.55
C SER A 208 -24.82 24.91 -12.08
N PHE A 209 -23.86 25.65 -11.54
CA PHE A 209 -23.88 26.18 -10.19
C PHE A 209 -23.76 27.70 -10.24
N ASP A 210 -24.59 28.37 -9.44
CA ASP A 210 -24.55 29.81 -9.18
C ASP A 210 -24.62 30.01 -7.67
N GLY A 211 -23.79 30.88 -7.10
CA GLY A 211 -23.74 31.13 -5.66
C GLY A 211 -22.92 30.12 -4.85
N LEU A 212 -22.18 29.20 -5.49
CA LEU A 212 -21.33 28.22 -4.80
C LEU A 212 -19.84 28.51 -5.03
N ASP A 213 -19.04 28.38 -3.98
CA ASP A 213 -17.58 28.46 -4.02
C ASP A 213 -16.91 27.08 -3.95
N LYS A 214 -17.64 26.06 -3.48
CA LYS A 214 -17.16 24.68 -3.33
C LYS A 214 -18.25 23.67 -3.64
N ILE A 215 -17.82 22.56 -4.22
CA ILE A 215 -18.62 21.33 -4.37
C ILE A 215 -17.79 20.12 -3.96
N ALA A 216 -18.45 19.05 -3.56
CA ALA A 216 -17.80 17.75 -3.42
C ALA A 216 -18.24 16.83 -4.56
N VAL A 217 -17.28 16.18 -5.21
CA VAL A 217 -17.55 15.19 -6.26
C VAL A 217 -16.96 13.86 -5.82
N THR A 218 -17.81 12.83 -5.81
CA THR A 218 -17.49 11.52 -5.24
C THR A 218 -17.91 10.39 -6.17
N LEU A 219 -17.25 9.25 -6.00
CA LEU A 219 -17.50 7.99 -6.70
C LEU A 219 -17.88 6.93 -5.67
N GLN A 220 -18.97 6.23 -5.94
CA GLN A 220 -19.41 5.07 -5.20
C GLN A 220 -19.30 3.83 -6.07
N LEU A 221 -18.62 2.78 -5.57
CA LEU A 221 -18.63 1.48 -6.25
C LEU A 221 -20.01 0.83 -6.05
N VAL A 222 -20.72 0.55 -7.15
CA VAL A 222 -22.08 0.00 -7.11
C VAL A 222 -22.20 -1.39 -7.75
N ALA A 223 -21.26 -1.78 -8.61
CA ALA A 223 -21.13 -3.14 -9.11
C ALA A 223 -19.68 -3.46 -9.50
N TYR A 224 -19.31 -4.74 -9.47
CA TYR A 224 -18.02 -5.21 -9.94
C TYR A 224 -18.08 -6.66 -10.44
N ALA A 225 -17.13 -7.00 -11.30
CA ALA A 225 -16.81 -8.37 -11.70
C ALA A 225 -15.32 -8.66 -11.37
N PRO A 226 -15.01 -9.76 -10.67
CA PRO A 226 -13.62 -10.10 -10.33
C PRO A 226 -12.82 -10.46 -11.57
N ASP A 227 -11.49 -10.50 -11.44
CA ASP A 227 -10.60 -10.94 -12.51
C ASP A 227 -10.66 -12.46 -12.76
N SER A 228 -9.91 -12.95 -13.76
CA SER A 228 -9.86 -14.38 -14.13
C SER A 228 -9.36 -15.30 -13.01
N SER A 229 -8.68 -14.76 -12.00
CA SER A 229 -8.21 -15.49 -10.82
C SER A 229 -9.13 -15.31 -9.61
N ASN A 230 -10.35 -14.80 -9.85
CA ASN A 230 -11.36 -14.50 -8.83
C ASN A 230 -10.90 -13.48 -7.77
N ASN A 231 -9.97 -12.59 -8.14
CA ASN A 231 -9.55 -11.48 -7.30
C ASN A 231 -10.35 -10.22 -7.62
N PHE A 232 -10.69 -9.47 -6.57
CA PHE A 232 -11.25 -8.14 -6.71
C PHE A 232 -10.51 -7.17 -5.80
N VAL A 233 -9.85 -6.18 -6.39
CA VAL A 233 -9.28 -5.04 -5.70
C VAL A 233 -9.49 -3.76 -6.54
N PHE A 234 -10.13 -2.74 -5.97
CA PHE A 234 -10.34 -1.45 -6.62
C PHE A 234 -9.71 -0.31 -5.80
N GLY A 235 -9.18 0.72 -6.45
CA GLY A 235 -8.61 1.88 -5.77
C GLY A 235 -8.47 3.09 -6.69
N VAL A 236 -8.76 4.27 -6.16
CA VAL A 236 -8.52 5.56 -6.83
C VAL A 236 -7.27 6.17 -6.23
N SER A 237 -6.33 6.55 -7.10
CA SER A 237 -5.05 7.11 -6.69
C SER A 237 -5.23 8.43 -5.95
N ALA A 238 -4.45 8.66 -4.91
CA ALA A 238 -4.45 9.84 -4.05
C ALA A 238 -3.03 10.25 -3.68
N LYS A 239 -2.85 11.52 -3.30
CA LYS A 239 -1.60 12.06 -2.76
C LYS A 239 -1.85 12.78 -1.44
N LYS A 240 -0.82 12.89 -0.59
CA LYS A 240 -0.92 13.59 0.69
C LYS A 240 -0.78 15.09 0.42
N THR A 241 -1.62 15.88 1.06
CA THR A 241 -1.63 17.34 1.02
C THR A 241 -2.01 17.84 2.41
N VAL A 242 -1.72 19.10 2.72
CA VAL A 242 -2.18 19.73 3.97
C VAL A 242 -3.70 19.87 3.98
N ALA A 243 -4.31 20.06 2.79
CA ALA A 243 -5.76 20.09 2.64
C ALA A 243 -6.40 18.73 3.00
N LYS A 244 -7.55 18.78 3.68
CA LYS A 244 -8.33 17.60 4.08
C LYS A 244 -9.40 17.25 3.05
N ASP A 245 -9.00 17.11 1.78
CA ASP A 245 -9.95 16.92 0.69
C ASP A 245 -10.26 15.44 0.42
N LEU A 246 -9.57 14.48 1.06
CA LEU A 246 -9.93 13.08 0.94
C LEU A 246 -11.19 12.77 1.72
N LEU A 247 -12.30 12.70 0.99
CA LEU A 247 -13.60 12.35 1.54
C LEU A 247 -13.82 10.85 1.44
N PHE A 248 -14.31 10.27 2.52
CA PHE A 248 -14.80 8.89 2.55
C PHE A 248 -16.06 8.80 3.39
N ARG A 249 -16.97 7.92 2.98
CA ARG A 249 -17.96 7.35 3.90
C ARG A 249 -18.01 5.85 3.70
N TYR A 250 -17.88 5.13 4.80
CA TYR A 250 -18.18 3.71 4.81
C TYR A 250 -19.68 3.59 4.82
N GLN A 251 -20.21 2.92 3.80
CA GLN A 251 -21.63 2.76 3.57
C GLN A 251 -22.33 4.06 3.20
N SER A 252 -23.32 3.92 2.33
CA SER A 252 -24.04 5.03 1.73
C SER A 252 -24.79 5.92 2.74
N GLN A 253 -24.91 5.47 3.99
CA GLN A 253 -25.59 6.14 5.11
C GLN A 253 -24.67 6.37 6.32
N GLY A 254 -23.36 6.14 6.16
CA GLY A 254 -22.35 6.42 7.18
C GLY A 254 -21.97 7.89 7.24
N ASN A 255 -21.21 8.24 8.28
CA ASN A 255 -20.65 9.58 8.44
C ASN A 255 -19.54 9.85 7.42
N TRP A 256 -19.45 11.10 6.98
CA TRP A 256 -18.30 11.55 6.20
C TRP A 256 -17.07 11.70 7.09
N GLU A 257 -15.97 11.15 6.60
CA GLU A 257 -14.62 11.34 7.12
C GLU A 257 -13.84 12.20 6.13
N SER A 258 -13.10 13.19 6.63
CA SER A 258 -12.16 13.99 5.84
C SER A 258 -10.74 13.77 6.34
N ASN A 259 -9.83 13.46 5.41
CA ASN A 259 -8.44 13.15 5.71
C ASN A 259 -7.48 14.03 4.90
N ALA A 260 -6.30 14.26 5.45
CA ALA A 260 -5.24 15.01 4.77
C ALA A 260 -4.81 14.30 3.47
N GLY A 261 -4.96 15.00 2.34
CA GLY A 261 -4.73 14.47 1.01
C GLY A 261 -5.76 14.94 0.00
N THR A 262 -5.57 14.51 -1.25
CA THR A 262 -6.53 14.66 -2.34
C THR A 262 -6.42 13.47 -3.28
N PHE A 263 -7.53 13.01 -3.83
CA PHE A 263 -7.50 12.06 -4.95
C PHE A 263 -6.90 12.72 -6.19
N ILE A 264 -6.23 11.91 -7.00
CA ILE A 264 -5.81 12.27 -8.35
C ILE A 264 -7.05 12.29 -9.23
N ALA A 265 -7.74 13.42 -9.16
CA ALA A 265 -8.94 13.72 -9.90
C ALA A 265 -9.03 15.22 -10.18
N ASN A 266 -9.69 15.58 -11.28
CA ASN A 266 -9.93 16.94 -11.69
C ASN A 266 -11.31 17.11 -12.35
N LEU A 267 -11.75 18.36 -12.43
CA LEU A 267 -12.97 18.78 -13.11
C LEU A 267 -12.61 19.67 -14.28
N ASP A 268 -13.18 19.36 -15.45
CA ASP A 268 -13.22 20.27 -16.57
C ASP A 268 -14.45 21.16 -16.40
N LEU A 269 -14.27 22.48 -16.42
CA LEU A 269 -15.36 23.42 -16.19
C LEU A 269 -15.36 24.64 -17.12
N LYS A 270 -16.55 25.20 -17.30
CA LYS A 270 -16.77 26.53 -17.86
C LYS A 270 -17.17 27.49 -16.73
N TYR A 271 -16.60 28.69 -16.68
CA TYR A 271 -16.86 29.62 -15.58
C TYR A 271 -16.89 31.09 -16.02
N SER A 272 -17.52 31.94 -15.21
CA SER A 272 -17.30 33.39 -15.24
C SER A 272 -16.75 33.89 -13.91
N LYS A 273 -15.77 34.78 -13.98
CA LYS A 273 -15.07 35.35 -12.83
C LYS A 273 -15.61 36.75 -12.53
N GLU A 274 -15.82 37.07 -11.24
CA GLU A 274 -16.03 38.43 -10.76
C GLU A 274 -14.70 39.19 -10.78
N ALA A 275 -14.69 40.46 -11.22
CA ALA A 275 -13.48 41.23 -11.50
C ALA A 275 -12.46 41.25 -10.32
N ASP A 276 -12.95 41.25 -9.08
CA ASP A 276 -12.13 41.46 -7.87
C ASP A 276 -11.69 40.17 -7.17
N LYS A 277 -12.11 38.98 -7.62
CA LYS A 277 -11.68 37.72 -7.00
C LYS A 277 -10.34 37.23 -7.59
N PRO A 278 -9.41 36.67 -6.81
CA PRO A 278 -8.19 36.06 -7.35
C PRO A 278 -8.53 34.82 -8.21
N GLU A 279 -7.62 34.44 -9.11
CA GLU A 279 -7.71 33.12 -9.77
C GLU A 279 -7.61 32.02 -8.70
N LEU A 280 -8.34 30.91 -8.87
CA LEU A 280 -8.13 29.74 -8.02
C LEU A 280 -6.65 29.33 -8.16
N ALA A 281 -5.95 29.23 -7.05
CA ALA A 281 -4.57 28.74 -7.04
C ALA A 281 -4.60 27.21 -6.98
N ASP A 282 -3.68 26.56 -7.70
CA ASP A 282 -3.47 25.13 -7.48
C ASP A 282 -2.97 24.94 -6.05
N LYS A 283 -3.64 24.05 -5.29
CA LYS A 283 -3.27 23.78 -3.90
C LYS A 283 -1.80 23.36 -3.88
N PRO A 284 -0.93 24.03 -3.09
CA PRO A 284 0.48 23.71 -3.07
C PRO A 284 0.65 22.23 -2.71
N SER A 285 1.42 21.53 -3.52
CA SER A 285 1.92 20.21 -3.14
C SER A 285 2.63 20.36 -1.81
N ALA A 286 2.27 19.57 -0.79
CA ALA A 286 3.19 19.40 0.32
C ALA A 286 4.53 18.96 -0.30
N ALA A 287 5.65 19.57 0.10
CA ALA A 287 6.96 19.10 -0.32
C ALA A 287 7.01 17.58 -0.08
N GLU A 288 7.33 16.81 -1.12
CA GLU A 288 7.45 15.36 -1.00
C GLU A 288 8.48 15.09 0.10
N LYS A 289 8.01 14.65 1.28
CA LYS A 289 8.90 14.31 2.37
C LYS A 289 9.84 13.20 1.85
N PRO A 290 11.15 13.27 2.12
CA PRO A 290 12.12 12.23 1.71
C PRO A 290 11.66 10.80 2.07
N GLU A 291 10.97 10.66 3.20
CA GLU A 291 10.36 9.41 3.69
C GLU A 291 9.31 8.81 2.75
N ILE A 292 8.54 9.64 2.04
CA ILE A 292 7.50 9.23 1.08
C ILE A 292 8.13 8.78 -0.25
N THR A 293 9.20 9.47 -0.68
CA THR A 293 10.01 9.09 -1.84
C THR A 293 10.73 7.76 -1.61
N ALA A 294 11.28 7.54 -0.41
CA ALA A 294 11.93 6.30 -0.02
C ALA A 294 10.95 5.10 -0.05
N LEU A 295 9.74 5.24 0.50
CA LEU A 295 8.75 4.14 0.53
C LEU A 295 8.21 3.80 -0.88
N ALA A 296 8.00 4.79 -1.73
CA ALA A 296 7.55 4.56 -3.10
C ALA A 296 8.63 3.91 -3.97
N ASN A 297 9.88 4.35 -3.81
CA ASN A 297 11.03 3.69 -4.41
C ASN A 297 11.13 2.24 -3.93
N TYR A 298 11.00 1.98 -2.64
CA TYR A 298 10.97 0.62 -2.08
C TYR A 298 9.93 -0.28 -2.77
N TYR A 299 8.68 0.15 -2.90
CA TYR A 299 7.65 -0.65 -3.57
C TYR A 299 7.91 -0.83 -5.08
N ARG A 300 8.45 0.19 -5.76
CA ARG A 300 8.89 0.07 -7.16
C ARG A 300 9.97 -1.00 -7.30
N TYR A 301 10.96 -0.97 -6.42
CA TYR A 301 12.05 -1.94 -6.39
C TYR A 301 11.55 -3.34 -6.06
N LYS A 302 10.64 -3.49 -5.10
CA LYS A 302 10.05 -4.79 -4.77
C LYS A 302 9.23 -5.36 -5.91
N GLN A 303 8.50 -4.52 -6.65
CA GLN A 303 7.78 -4.97 -7.85
C GLN A 303 8.75 -5.40 -8.97
N ALA A 304 9.85 -4.68 -9.17
CA ALA A 304 10.88 -5.06 -10.12
C ALA A 304 11.57 -6.37 -9.72
N SER A 305 11.93 -6.53 -8.45
CA SER A 305 12.55 -7.75 -7.92
C SER A 305 11.64 -8.97 -8.12
N LEU A 306 10.36 -8.85 -7.79
CA LEU A 306 9.38 -9.94 -7.95
C LEU A 306 9.14 -10.37 -9.42
N LYS A 307 9.39 -9.47 -10.39
CA LYS A 307 9.29 -9.73 -11.83
C LYS A 307 10.55 -10.32 -12.45
N SER A 308 11.70 -10.19 -11.79
CA SER A 308 13.02 -10.55 -12.34
C SER A 308 13.23 -12.05 -12.58
N GLY A 309 12.48 -12.91 -11.89
CA GLY A 309 12.63 -14.36 -11.94
C GLY A 309 13.66 -14.93 -10.97
N TYR A 310 14.51 -14.10 -10.35
CA TYR A 310 15.40 -14.49 -9.26
C TYR A 310 14.59 -14.84 -8.00
N GLY A 311 14.98 -15.89 -7.28
CA GLY A 311 14.17 -16.51 -6.23
C GLY A 311 13.05 -17.42 -6.76
N LYS A 312 12.98 -17.66 -8.07
CA LYS A 312 12.00 -18.56 -8.71
C LYS A 312 12.65 -19.49 -9.73
N ASN A 313 13.96 -19.70 -9.62
CA ASN A 313 14.71 -20.53 -10.54
C ASN A 313 14.27 -21.99 -10.42
N LYS A 314 13.97 -22.62 -11.56
CA LYS A 314 13.59 -24.04 -11.63
C LYS A 314 14.67 -24.98 -11.08
N ASN A 315 15.94 -24.54 -11.13
CA ASN A 315 17.09 -25.27 -10.63
C ASN A 315 17.53 -24.85 -9.21
N GLY A 316 16.76 -23.98 -8.54
CA GLY A 316 17.05 -23.61 -7.14
C GLY A 316 16.93 -24.83 -6.23
N LYS A 317 17.74 -24.86 -5.17
CA LYS A 317 17.88 -26.01 -4.27
C LYS A 317 17.52 -25.63 -2.85
N TYR A 318 16.93 -26.57 -2.13
CA TYR A 318 16.77 -26.48 -0.68
C TYR A 318 17.88 -27.26 0.00
N ILE A 319 18.59 -26.61 0.92
CA ILE A 319 19.55 -27.26 1.81
C ILE A 319 18.84 -27.47 3.14
N ASP A 320 18.73 -28.72 3.56
CA ASP A 320 18.07 -29.09 4.81
C ASP A 320 19.05 -28.96 5.97
N LEU A 321 18.71 -28.14 6.96
CA LEU A 321 19.48 -27.91 8.18
C LEU A 321 18.90 -28.65 9.39
N GLY A 322 17.83 -29.43 9.19
CA GLY A 322 17.05 -30.13 10.20
C GLY A 322 15.88 -29.29 10.72
N ASP A 323 16.15 -28.09 11.24
CA ASP A 323 15.17 -27.17 11.82
C ASP A 323 14.76 -26.02 10.88
N ALA A 324 15.39 -25.95 9.71
CA ALA A 324 15.09 -25.01 8.64
C ALA A 324 15.50 -25.62 7.29
N ARG A 325 14.87 -25.14 6.22
CA ARG A 325 15.29 -25.46 4.84
C ARG A 325 15.66 -24.17 4.15
N ILE A 326 16.91 -24.04 3.77
CA ILE A 326 17.45 -22.83 3.16
C ILE A 326 17.40 -22.96 1.64
N TYR A 327 16.64 -22.07 1.00
CA TYR A 327 16.57 -21.99 -0.44
C TYR A 327 17.79 -21.25 -1.00
N THR A 328 18.40 -21.82 -2.02
CA THR A 328 19.60 -21.32 -2.69
C THR A 328 19.44 -21.36 -4.20
N GLU A 329 20.04 -20.40 -4.88
CA GLU A 329 20.16 -20.37 -6.33
C GLU A 329 21.60 -20.08 -6.73
N GLU A 330 22.05 -20.72 -7.81
CA GLU A 330 23.40 -20.55 -8.33
C GLU A 330 23.39 -19.93 -9.74
N TYR A 331 24.29 -18.98 -9.97
CA TYR A 331 24.44 -18.27 -11.24
C TYR A 331 25.90 -18.08 -11.61
N GLY A 332 26.22 -18.19 -12.91
CA GLY A 332 27.59 -17.98 -13.39
C GLY A 332 28.53 -19.14 -13.03
N LYS A 333 29.83 -18.86 -13.12
CA LYS A 333 30.94 -19.80 -12.87
C LYS A 333 32.14 -19.02 -12.33
N GLY A 334 33.07 -19.72 -11.68
CA GLY A 334 34.31 -19.12 -11.14
C GLY A 334 34.37 -19.21 -9.62
N GLU A 335 35.07 -18.24 -9.00
CA GLU A 335 35.19 -18.19 -7.55
C GLU A 335 33.82 -18.01 -6.87
N PRO A 336 33.56 -18.68 -5.73
CA PRO A 336 32.29 -18.53 -5.01
C PRO A 336 32.06 -17.11 -4.48
N LEU A 337 30.88 -16.56 -4.75
CA LEU A 337 30.40 -15.29 -4.19
C LEU A 337 29.00 -15.48 -3.60
N VAL A 338 28.89 -15.37 -2.28
CA VAL A 338 27.62 -15.48 -1.56
C VAL A 338 26.93 -14.12 -1.51
N LEU A 339 25.62 -14.10 -1.77
CA LEU A 339 24.76 -12.92 -1.60
C LEU A 339 23.78 -13.12 -0.44
N LEU A 340 23.76 -12.17 0.50
CA LEU A 340 22.89 -12.17 1.69
C LEU A 340 21.98 -10.93 1.68
N HIS A 341 20.67 -11.13 1.59
CA HIS A 341 19.70 -10.04 1.46
C HIS A 341 19.38 -9.37 2.80
N GLY A 342 18.66 -8.25 2.76
CA GLY A 342 18.22 -7.51 3.95
C GLY A 342 16.96 -8.09 4.62
N ASN A 343 16.56 -7.50 5.75
CA ASN A 343 15.38 -7.92 6.51
C ASN A 343 14.11 -7.95 5.65
N ASN A 344 13.28 -8.99 5.83
CA ASN A 344 12.04 -9.21 5.09
C ASN A 344 12.25 -9.22 3.56
N GLY A 345 13.47 -9.60 3.14
CA GLY A 345 13.93 -9.66 1.76
C GLY A 345 13.90 -11.07 1.17
N SER A 346 14.51 -11.22 0.01
CA SER A 346 14.81 -12.51 -0.62
C SER A 346 15.91 -12.38 -1.68
N ILE A 347 16.34 -13.50 -2.27
CA ILE A 347 17.23 -13.57 -3.45
C ILE A 347 16.81 -12.60 -4.55
N ALA A 348 15.50 -12.40 -4.74
CA ALA A 348 14.96 -11.50 -5.75
C ALA A 348 15.49 -10.06 -5.62
N ASP A 349 15.80 -9.62 -4.41
CA ASP A 349 16.26 -8.26 -4.14
C ASP A 349 17.64 -7.97 -4.77
N PHE A 350 18.38 -9.00 -5.17
CA PHE A 350 19.63 -8.87 -5.93
C PHE A 350 19.45 -8.92 -7.46
N TYR A 351 18.25 -8.64 -7.98
CA TYR A 351 17.98 -8.75 -9.42
C TYR A 351 18.89 -7.89 -10.33
N GLN A 352 19.51 -6.84 -9.79
CA GLN A 352 20.46 -6.00 -10.52
C GLN A 352 21.92 -6.38 -10.25
N GLN A 353 22.19 -7.10 -9.17
CA GLN A 353 23.53 -7.52 -8.74
C GLN A 353 23.90 -8.89 -9.34
N ILE A 354 23.00 -9.87 -9.27
CA ILE A 354 23.20 -11.22 -9.81
C ILE A 354 23.69 -11.20 -11.27
N PRO A 355 23.03 -10.52 -12.23
CA PRO A 355 23.49 -10.53 -13.62
C PRO A 355 24.83 -9.82 -13.83
N ALA A 356 25.22 -8.89 -12.96
CA ALA A 356 26.52 -8.23 -13.03
C ALA A 356 27.63 -9.15 -12.49
N PHE A 357 27.40 -9.79 -11.34
CA PHE A 357 28.40 -10.62 -10.67
C PHE A 357 28.57 -12.00 -11.30
N ALA A 358 27.49 -12.59 -11.84
CA ALA A 358 27.52 -13.92 -12.49
C ALA A 358 28.40 -13.98 -13.75
N LYS A 359 28.81 -12.82 -14.29
CA LYS A 359 29.80 -12.72 -15.38
C LYS A 359 31.22 -13.05 -14.93
N HIS A 360 31.49 -13.05 -13.62
CA HIS A 360 32.83 -13.15 -13.04
C HIS A 360 32.95 -14.19 -11.93
N PHE A 361 31.84 -14.50 -11.25
CA PHE A 361 31.80 -15.37 -10.08
C PHE A 361 30.76 -16.48 -10.24
N ARG A 362 30.96 -17.56 -9.48
CA ARG A 362 29.89 -18.50 -9.15
C ARG A 362 29.08 -17.85 -8.02
N VAL A 363 28.04 -17.13 -8.40
CA VAL A 363 27.14 -16.45 -7.47
C VAL A 363 26.24 -17.48 -6.81
N ILE A 364 26.23 -17.49 -5.48
CA ILE A 364 25.39 -18.34 -4.64
C ILE A 364 24.49 -17.38 -3.84
N ALA A 365 23.26 -17.19 -4.28
CA ALA A 365 22.29 -16.37 -3.58
C ALA A 365 21.41 -17.27 -2.72
N LEU A 366 21.15 -16.88 -1.48
CA LEU A 366 20.29 -17.64 -0.57
C LEU A 366 19.25 -16.77 0.10
N ASP A 367 18.10 -17.36 0.37
CA ASP A 367 17.07 -16.78 1.23
C ASP A 367 17.42 -17.11 2.68
N THR A 368 17.57 -16.13 3.55
CA THR A 368 17.87 -16.38 4.98
C THR A 368 16.69 -17.08 5.66
N ARG A 369 16.95 -17.76 6.79
CA ARG A 369 15.93 -18.51 7.55
C ARG A 369 14.66 -17.69 7.75
N GLY A 370 13.51 -18.33 7.50
CA GLY A 370 12.17 -17.73 7.66
C GLY A 370 11.81 -16.65 6.65
N GLN A 371 12.67 -16.38 5.66
CA GLN A 371 12.49 -15.32 4.67
C GLN A 371 12.51 -15.88 3.25
N GLY A 372 12.00 -15.11 2.29
CA GLY A 372 11.87 -15.55 0.90
C GLY A 372 11.14 -16.89 0.79
N ARG A 373 11.85 -17.91 0.30
CA ARG A 373 11.38 -19.29 0.15
C ARG A 373 11.92 -20.23 1.21
N SER A 374 12.84 -19.78 2.05
CA SER A 374 13.39 -20.57 3.14
C SER A 374 12.35 -20.77 4.22
N THR A 375 12.33 -21.96 4.82
CA THR A 375 11.43 -22.26 5.93
C THR A 375 12.16 -22.12 7.26
N ASP A 376 11.40 -21.85 8.31
CA ASP A 376 11.85 -21.97 9.69
C ASP A 376 10.84 -22.87 10.41
N LEU A 377 11.32 -23.98 10.98
CA LEU A 377 10.51 -24.92 11.74
C LEU A 377 10.68 -24.72 13.25
N SER A 378 11.51 -23.76 13.66
CA SER A 378 11.72 -23.40 15.05
C SER A 378 10.80 -22.25 15.49
N SER A 379 10.65 -22.09 16.81
CA SER A 379 10.03 -20.93 17.45
C SER A 379 11.05 -19.99 18.07
N GLU A 380 12.34 -20.24 17.88
CA GLU A 380 13.42 -19.48 18.51
C GLU A 380 13.48 -18.06 17.94
N ALA A 381 13.97 -17.13 18.77
CA ALA A 381 14.20 -15.77 18.31
C ALA A 381 15.28 -15.74 17.23
N TYR A 382 15.11 -14.89 16.22
CA TYR A 382 16.15 -14.69 15.21
C TYR A 382 17.34 -13.93 15.79
N SER A 383 18.54 -14.31 15.35
CA SER A 383 19.79 -13.60 15.62
C SER A 383 20.71 -13.68 14.41
N TYR A 384 21.59 -12.69 14.25
CA TYR A 384 22.56 -12.70 13.15
C TYR A 384 23.59 -13.83 13.29
N ASP A 385 23.91 -14.25 14.52
CA ASP A 385 24.75 -15.42 14.79
C ASP A 385 24.06 -16.72 14.38
N GLY A 386 22.73 -16.81 14.58
CA GLY A 386 21.91 -17.91 14.07
C GLY A 386 21.93 -17.97 12.54
N PHE A 387 21.73 -16.83 11.87
CA PHE A 387 21.83 -16.76 10.40
C PHE A 387 23.25 -17.05 9.90
N ALA A 388 24.29 -16.66 10.64
CA ALA A 388 25.68 -17.00 10.33
C ALA A 388 25.95 -18.51 10.46
N ASN A 389 25.41 -19.15 11.48
CA ASN A 389 25.50 -20.61 11.63
C ASN A 389 24.75 -21.36 10.52
N ASP A 390 23.59 -20.86 10.08
CA ASP A 390 22.89 -21.41 8.92
C ASP A 390 23.76 -21.28 7.65
N LEU A 391 24.42 -20.15 7.45
CA LEU A 391 25.37 -19.97 6.35
C LEU A 391 26.53 -20.98 6.44
N TYR A 392 27.12 -21.18 7.61
CA TYR A 392 28.17 -22.19 7.82
C TYR A 392 27.72 -23.59 7.38
N LYS A 393 26.53 -24.02 7.79
CA LYS A 393 25.97 -25.33 7.40
C LYS A 393 25.70 -25.40 5.90
N VAL A 394 25.20 -24.33 5.30
CA VAL A 394 25.00 -24.23 3.84
C VAL A 394 26.33 -24.39 3.09
N LEU A 395 27.36 -23.63 3.48
CA LEU A 395 28.68 -23.72 2.83
C LEU A 395 29.31 -25.11 2.99
N THR A 396 29.14 -25.72 4.17
CA THR A 396 29.60 -27.09 4.44
C THR A 396 28.89 -28.11 3.56
N ALA A 397 27.55 -28.03 3.46
CA ALA A 397 26.75 -28.91 2.61
C ALA A 397 27.06 -28.76 1.11
N MET A 398 27.52 -27.57 0.70
CA MET A 398 27.99 -27.28 -0.66
C MET A 398 29.49 -27.57 -0.87
N GLU A 399 30.18 -28.07 0.16
CA GLU A 399 31.63 -28.37 0.17
C GLU A 399 32.51 -27.17 -0.22
N LEU A 400 32.10 -25.96 0.18
CA LEU A 400 32.81 -24.72 -0.14
C LEU A 400 33.88 -24.42 0.92
N LYS A 401 35.12 -24.28 0.47
CA LYS A 401 36.28 -24.04 1.36
C LYS A 401 36.52 -22.57 1.69
N LYS A 402 36.27 -21.69 0.74
CA LYS A 402 36.34 -20.22 0.91
C LYS A 402 35.38 -19.52 -0.03
N VAL A 403 34.79 -18.43 0.43
CA VAL A 403 33.83 -17.63 -0.34
C VAL A 403 34.11 -16.14 -0.19
N ASN A 404 33.73 -15.37 -1.21
CA ASN A 404 33.49 -13.93 -1.06
C ASN A 404 32.04 -13.74 -0.57
N ILE A 405 31.77 -12.70 0.22
CA ILE A 405 30.41 -12.43 0.73
C ILE A 405 30.04 -10.98 0.43
N VAL A 406 28.86 -10.77 -0.15
CA VAL A 406 28.22 -9.45 -0.27
C VAL A 406 26.91 -9.49 0.49
N GLY A 407 26.83 -8.72 1.56
CA GLY A 407 25.68 -8.62 2.44
C GLY A 407 25.06 -7.23 2.42
N TRP A 408 23.74 -7.15 2.21
CA TRP A 408 22.99 -5.91 2.29
C TRP A 408 22.10 -5.89 3.54
N SER A 409 22.16 -4.80 4.30
CA SER A 409 21.41 -4.58 5.54
C SER A 409 21.71 -5.71 6.55
N ASP A 410 20.69 -6.44 6.99
CA ASP A 410 20.80 -7.68 7.78
C ASP A 410 21.83 -8.67 7.22
N GLY A 411 21.91 -8.84 5.90
CA GLY A 411 22.91 -9.70 5.28
C GLY A 411 24.35 -9.21 5.52
N GLY A 412 24.55 -7.91 5.66
CA GLY A 412 25.83 -7.31 6.05
C GLY A 412 26.16 -7.61 7.51
N ASN A 413 25.17 -7.52 8.40
CA ASN A 413 25.32 -7.88 9.82
C ASN A 413 25.64 -9.38 9.97
N THR A 414 24.92 -10.25 9.25
CA THR A 414 25.20 -11.69 9.18
C THR A 414 26.59 -11.98 8.64
N ALA A 415 27.06 -11.25 7.62
CA ALA A 415 28.41 -11.43 7.08
C ALA A 415 29.51 -11.10 8.11
N LEU A 416 29.32 -10.04 8.91
CA LEU A 416 30.23 -9.70 10.00
C LEU A 416 30.20 -10.77 11.10
N SER A 417 29.02 -11.18 11.57
CA SER A 417 28.88 -12.27 12.54
C SER A 417 29.53 -13.57 12.04
N PHE A 418 29.32 -13.93 10.77
CA PHE A 418 29.91 -15.11 10.17
C PHE A 418 31.43 -15.06 10.13
N ASN A 419 32.02 -13.92 9.80
CA ASN A 419 33.48 -13.80 9.80
C ASN A 419 34.10 -13.87 11.20
N LEU A 420 33.40 -13.40 12.23
CA LEU A 420 33.88 -13.50 13.61
C LEU A 420 33.95 -14.95 14.10
N THR A 421 33.11 -15.84 13.55
CA THR A 421 33.08 -17.26 13.94
C THR A 421 33.80 -18.19 12.96
N HIS A 422 33.85 -17.84 11.67
CA HIS A 422 34.43 -18.65 10.60
C HIS A 422 35.33 -17.83 9.64
N PRO A 423 36.34 -17.10 10.15
CA PRO A 423 37.18 -16.23 9.31
C PRO A 423 37.97 -17.01 8.24
N GLU A 424 38.25 -18.28 8.48
CA GLU A 424 38.95 -19.19 7.58
C GLU A 424 38.17 -19.49 6.30
N LEU A 425 36.84 -19.38 6.32
CA LEU A 425 35.96 -19.62 5.17
C LEU A 425 35.73 -18.36 4.32
N VAL A 426 36.30 -17.22 4.70
CA VAL A 426 36.05 -15.94 4.05
C VAL A 426 37.30 -15.47 3.27
N ASN A 427 37.09 -15.04 2.03
CA ASN A 427 38.09 -14.28 1.26
C ASN A 427 37.93 -12.78 1.54
N ASN A 428 36.81 -12.22 1.10
CA ASN A 428 36.48 -10.80 1.22
C ASN A 428 35.02 -10.62 1.66
N ILE A 429 34.76 -9.53 2.37
CA ILE A 429 33.40 -9.14 2.79
C ILE A 429 33.06 -7.79 2.18
N VAL A 430 31.83 -7.66 1.70
CA VAL A 430 31.21 -6.37 1.41
C VAL A 430 29.98 -6.23 2.28
N THR A 431 29.90 -5.15 3.06
CA THR A 431 28.70 -4.79 3.80
C THR A 431 28.07 -3.55 3.18
N ILE A 432 26.74 -3.56 3.02
CA ILE A 432 25.98 -2.43 2.49
C ILE A 432 24.93 -2.05 3.53
N GLY A 433 25.09 -0.92 4.22
CA GLY A 433 24.15 -0.48 5.25
C GLY A 433 24.11 -1.39 6.48
N ALA A 434 25.25 -1.89 6.95
CA ALA A 434 25.34 -2.67 8.19
C ALA A 434 25.41 -1.77 9.45
N ASN A 435 24.93 -2.28 10.58
CA ASN A 435 24.98 -1.62 11.89
C ASN A 435 25.57 -2.55 12.96
N LEU A 436 26.02 -1.97 14.07
CA LEU A 436 26.67 -2.71 15.17
C LEU A 436 25.70 -3.11 16.27
N ASP A 437 24.69 -2.28 16.48
CA ASP A 437 23.62 -2.50 17.43
C ASP A 437 22.36 -1.70 17.05
N PRO A 438 21.20 -1.92 17.70
CA PRO A 438 19.95 -1.25 17.33
C PRO A 438 20.05 0.27 17.36
N SER A 439 20.91 0.87 18.19
CA SER A 439 21.06 2.33 18.25
C SER A 439 21.63 2.93 16.95
N GLY A 440 22.23 2.08 16.11
CA GLY A 440 22.69 2.46 14.77
C GLY A 440 21.59 2.64 13.74
N VAL A 441 20.36 2.21 14.02
CA VAL A 441 19.19 2.46 13.18
C VAL A 441 18.57 3.81 13.57
N SER A 442 18.00 4.53 12.59
CA SER A 442 17.31 5.80 12.84
C SER A 442 16.18 5.66 13.88
N ASP A 443 16.07 6.65 14.77
CA ASP A 443 15.13 6.61 15.90
C ASP A 443 13.67 6.55 15.42
N SER A 444 13.37 7.19 14.29
CA SER A 444 12.05 7.16 13.66
C SER A 444 11.66 5.74 13.23
N LEU A 445 12.59 4.97 12.66
CA LEU A 445 12.35 3.59 12.24
C LEU A 445 12.22 2.65 13.44
N LEU A 446 13.08 2.78 14.45
CA LEU A 446 12.96 2.01 15.70
C LEU A 446 11.61 2.28 16.39
N THR A 447 11.16 3.53 16.41
CA THR A 447 9.87 3.92 16.99
C THR A 447 8.71 3.32 16.20
N ALA A 448 8.78 3.33 14.86
CA ALA A 448 7.76 2.74 14.01
C ALA A 448 7.62 1.24 14.27
N PHE A 449 8.73 0.49 14.31
CA PHE A 449 8.73 -0.94 14.61
C PHE A 449 8.26 -1.25 16.04
N SER A 450 8.68 -0.47 17.02
CA SER A 450 8.20 -0.61 18.41
C SER A 450 6.69 -0.40 18.51
N ASN A 451 6.13 0.55 17.75
CA ASN A 451 4.69 0.78 17.73
C ASN A 451 3.94 -0.33 16.99
N GLU A 452 4.52 -0.86 15.91
CA GLU A 452 3.95 -1.98 15.18
C GLU A 452 3.83 -3.22 16.07
N LEU A 453 4.87 -3.57 16.85
CA LEU A 453 4.81 -4.66 17.82
C LEU A 453 3.70 -4.48 18.87
N LYS A 454 3.44 -3.25 19.31
CA LYS A 454 2.41 -2.96 20.33
C LYS A 454 0.98 -3.10 19.81
N VAL A 455 0.76 -2.92 18.50
CA VAL A 455 -0.58 -2.92 17.88
C VAL A 455 -0.96 -4.30 17.32
N GLN A 456 0.01 -5.20 17.10
CA GLN A 456 -0.27 -6.51 16.50
C GLN A 456 -0.98 -7.48 17.46
N ASN A 457 -2.11 -8.02 17.00
CA ASN A 457 -2.79 -9.22 17.52
C ASN A 457 -2.11 -10.49 16.95
N PRO A 458 -2.12 -11.64 17.66
CA PRO A 458 -1.05 -12.66 17.66
C PRO A 458 -0.93 -13.60 16.43
N SER A 459 -1.32 -13.18 15.22
CA SER A 459 -1.34 -14.07 14.03
C SER A 459 -0.21 -13.88 13.01
N LYS A 460 0.73 -12.94 13.21
CA LYS A 460 1.92 -12.78 12.36
C LYS A 460 3.20 -12.96 13.17
N ASP A 461 4.14 -13.72 12.61
CA ASP A 461 5.47 -13.92 13.16
C ASP A 461 6.23 -12.57 13.22
N SER A 462 6.37 -12.02 14.42
CA SER A 462 6.98 -10.72 14.66
C SER A 462 8.49 -10.77 14.89
N ARG A 463 9.10 -11.97 14.81
CA ARG A 463 10.52 -12.20 15.17
C ARG A 463 11.50 -11.37 14.35
N LEU A 464 11.20 -11.04 13.10
CA LEU A 464 12.04 -10.16 12.27
C LEU A 464 12.03 -8.69 12.73
N ILE A 465 10.90 -8.23 13.30
CA ILE A 465 10.81 -6.90 13.89
C ILE A 465 11.61 -6.88 15.19
N SER A 466 11.46 -7.91 16.04
CA SER A 466 12.29 -8.09 17.24
C SER A 466 13.78 -8.14 16.92
N LEU A 467 14.20 -8.86 15.87
CA LEU A 467 15.58 -8.89 15.40
C LEU A 467 16.13 -7.47 15.16
N THR A 468 15.36 -6.58 14.53
CA THR A 468 15.80 -5.20 14.28
C THR A 468 15.91 -4.37 15.56
N LEU A 469 15.02 -4.59 16.51
CA LEU A 469 14.98 -3.83 17.77
C LEU A 469 16.00 -4.32 18.80
N GLU A 470 16.43 -5.57 18.70
CA GLU A 470 17.23 -6.24 19.73
C GLU A 470 18.62 -6.64 19.25
N GLN A 471 18.91 -6.69 17.94
CA GLN A 471 20.17 -7.15 17.37
C GLN A 471 20.69 -6.16 16.31
N PRO A 472 21.99 -6.18 15.93
CA PRO A 472 23.07 -7.00 16.48
C PRO A 472 23.63 -6.45 17.80
N HIS A 473 24.68 -7.07 18.34
CA HIS A 473 25.48 -6.53 19.45
C HIS A 473 26.98 -6.71 19.18
N ILE A 474 27.45 -6.26 18.02
CA ILE A 474 28.86 -6.39 17.61
C ILE A 474 29.68 -5.25 18.20
N THR A 475 30.62 -5.57 19.09
CA THR A 475 31.51 -4.57 19.71
C THR A 475 32.66 -4.18 18.79
N THR A 476 33.22 -2.98 18.99
CA THR A 476 34.44 -2.55 18.27
C THR A 476 35.63 -3.47 18.50
N LYS A 477 35.73 -4.09 19.69
CA LYS A 477 36.76 -5.11 19.98
C LYS A 477 36.61 -6.36 19.10
N GLN A 478 35.38 -6.79 18.84
CA GLN A 478 35.13 -7.89 17.90
C GLN A 478 35.51 -7.47 16.47
N LEU A 479 35.16 -6.26 16.04
CA LEU A 479 35.55 -5.78 14.70
C LEU A 479 37.08 -5.79 14.50
N GLN A 480 37.85 -5.48 15.54
CA GLN A 480 39.32 -5.53 15.49
C GLN A 480 39.89 -6.94 15.29
N GLN A 481 39.08 -7.99 15.51
CA GLN A 481 39.47 -9.38 15.25
C GLN A 481 39.31 -9.76 13.76
N ILE A 482 38.58 -8.97 12.97
CA ILE A 482 38.37 -9.22 11.54
C ILE A 482 39.66 -8.89 10.79
N ALA A 483 40.36 -9.94 10.33
CA ALA A 483 41.62 -9.84 9.59
C ALA A 483 41.44 -9.92 8.06
N ASN A 484 40.27 -10.35 7.59
CA ASN A 484 39.91 -10.41 6.17
C ASN A 484 39.63 -9.00 5.62
N PRO A 485 39.88 -8.72 4.32
CA PRO A 485 39.49 -7.46 3.71
C PRO A 485 37.98 -7.22 3.75
N VAL A 486 37.57 -6.00 4.10
CA VAL A 486 36.16 -5.60 4.20
C VAL A 486 35.91 -4.29 3.46
N LEU A 487 34.99 -4.28 2.51
CA LEU A 487 34.45 -3.05 1.94
C LEU A 487 33.14 -2.70 2.66
N VAL A 488 33.13 -1.54 3.32
CA VAL A 488 31.97 -0.99 4.02
C VAL A 488 31.31 0.05 3.12
N ILE A 489 30.04 -0.17 2.78
CA ILE A 489 29.26 0.71 1.90
C ILE A 489 28.03 1.23 2.65
N ALA A 490 27.70 2.51 2.45
CA ALA A 490 26.40 3.06 2.86
C ALA A 490 25.94 4.14 1.88
N GLY A 491 24.63 4.43 1.86
CA GLY A 491 24.11 5.62 1.20
C GLY A 491 24.43 6.88 1.99
N SER A 492 24.49 8.05 1.35
CA SER A 492 24.62 9.34 2.05
C SER A 492 23.43 9.66 2.95
N ASP A 493 22.24 9.15 2.61
CA ASP A 493 20.96 9.41 3.26
C ASP A 493 20.34 8.12 3.82
N ASP A 494 21.20 7.25 4.36
CA ASP A 494 20.84 5.94 4.89
C ASP A 494 20.03 6.06 6.21
N VAL A 495 19.14 5.09 6.46
CA VAL A 495 18.47 4.93 7.76
C VAL A 495 19.42 4.41 8.83
N ILE A 496 20.55 3.81 8.43
CA ILE A 496 21.65 3.50 9.31
C ILE A 496 22.47 4.77 9.55
N LYS A 497 22.67 5.10 10.83
CA LYS A 497 23.40 6.28 11.27
C LYS A 497 24.85 6.21 10.77
N PRO A 498 25.36 7.27 10.11
CA PRO A 498 26.73 7.29 9.59
C PRO A 498 27.82 6.98 10.62
N ALA A 499 27.56 7.23 11.91
CA ALA A 499 28.46 6.89 12.99
C ALA A 499 28.78 5.38 13.03
N HIS A 500 27.79 4.50 12.85
CA HIS A 500 28.01 3.05 12.86
C HIS A 500 28.79 2.60 11.64
N THR A 501 28.46 3.10 10.45
CA THR A 501 29.21 2.82 9.23
C THR A 501 30.69 3.19 9.37
N ARG A 502 30.99 4.38 9.94
CA ARG A 502 32.38 4.81 10.20
C ARG A 502 33.05 3.99 11.29
N LEU A 503 32.33 3.59 12.34
CA LEU A 503 32.88 2.72 13.39
C LEU A 503 33.28 1.36 12.85
N ILE A 504 32.49 0.76 11.94
CA ILE A 504 32.84 -0.50 11.28
C ILE A 504 34.16 -0.33 10.52
N ALA A 505 34.24 0.66 9.63
CA ALA A 505 35.45 0.89 8.85
C ALA A 505 36.67 1.20 9.74
N ALA A 506 36.53 2.05 10.74
CA ALA A 506 37.63 2.47 11.60
C ALA A 506 38.21 1.36 12.49
N ASN A 507 37.44 0.30 12.75
CA ASN A 507 37.84 -0.78 13.67
C ASN A 507 38.21 -2.09 12.97
N ILE A 508 38.18 -2.15 11.63
CA ILE A 508 38.67 -3.30 10.86
C ILE A 508 39.95 -2.89 10.13
N SER A 509 41.05 -3.61 10.40
CA SER A 509 42.39 -3.22 9.93
C SER A 509 42.54 -3.15 8.40
N LYS A 510 41.82 -4.01 7.67
CA LYS A 510 41.82 -4.08 6.19
C LYS A 510 40.50 -3.61 5.59
N SER A 511 39.95 -2.51 6.12
CA SER A 511 38.70 -1.96 5.62
C SER A 511 38.90 -0.93 4.51
N GLN A 512 37.89 -0.79 3.66
CA GLN A 512 37.67 0.37 2.79
C GLN A 512 36.27 0.90 3.05
N LEU A 513 36.09 2.22 3.02
CA LEU A 513 34.79 2.87 3.22
C LEU A 513 34.35 3.56 1.93
N GLN A 514 33.16 3.22 1.44
CA GLN A 514 32.51 3.92 0.34
C GLN A 514 31.15 4.47 0.78
N ILE A 515 30.99 5.79 0.74
CA ILE A 515 29.68 6.42 0.83
C ILE A 515 29.19 6.74 -0.58
N ILE A 516 28.02 6.23 -0.95
CA ILE A 516 27.41 6.51 -2.25
C ILE A 516 26.55 7.78 -2.13
N PRO A 517 26.83 8.84 -2.90
CA PRO A 517 26.14 10.11 -2.74
C PRO A 517 24.72 10.07 -3.32
N ASN A 518 23.81 10.82 -2.70
CA ASN A 518 22.40 10.96 -3.08
C ASN A 518 21.67 9.62 -3.14
N THR A 519 21.90 8.76 -2.15
CA THR A 519 21.24 7.44 -2.04
C THR A 519 20.87 7.13 -0.60
N THR A 520 19.75 6.45 -0.44
CA THR A 520 19.21 5.96 0.83
C THR A 520 19.78 4.57 1.16
N HIS A 521 19.16 3.87 2.12
CA HIS A 521 19.45 2.47 2.44
C HIS A 521 19.29 1.51 1.24
N TYR A 522 18.56 1.93 0.20
CA TYR A 522 18.24 1.15 -0.98
C TYR A 522 19.28 1.26 -2.11
N VAL A 523 20.56 1.47 -1.77
CA VAL A 523 21.68 1.58 -2.74
C VAL A 523 21.67 0.49 -3.82
N PRO A 524 21.44 -0.82 -3.51
CA PRO A 524 21.39 -1.88 -4.52
C PRO A 524 20.35 -1.66 -5.62
N PHE A 525 19.34 -0.84 -5.33
CA PHE A 525 18.27 -0.52 -6.24
C PHE A 525 18.38 0.85 -6.88
N GLU A 526 18.83 1.85 -6.11
CA GLU A 526 18.90 3.25 -6.53
C GLU A 526 20.07 3.51 -7.48
N LYS A 527 21.23 2.93 -7.20
CA LYS A 527 22.45 3.08 -8.00
C LYS A 527 23.15 1.75 -8.20
N PRO A 528 22.49 0.78 -8.86
CA PRO A 528 23.01 -0.58 -9.03
C PRO A 528 24.33 -0.58 -9.81
N GLU A 529 24.47 0.25 -10.83
CA GLU A 529 25.67 0.29 -11.69
C GLU A 529 26.90 0.78 -10.91
N ASP A 530 26.77 1.90 -10.20
CA ASP A 530 27.82 2.45 -9.34
C ASP A 530 28.20 1.46 -8.23
N LEU A 531 27.19 0.90 -7.55
CA LEU A 531 27.41 -0.10 -6.49
C LEU A 531 28.14 -1.32 -7.04
N ASN A 532 27.64 -1.91 -8.13
CA ASN A 532 28.22 -3.10 -8.74
C ASN A 532 29.67 -2.85 -9.17
N LYS A 533 29.95 -1.67 -9.73
CA LYS A 533 31.30 -1.27 -10.12
C LYS A 533 32.24 -1.23 -8.92
N VAL A 534 31.88 -0.51 -7.85
CA VAL A 534 32.71 -0.42 -6.64
C VAL A 534 32.97 -1.80 -6.04
N ILE A 535 31.94 -2.64 -5.96
CA ILE A 535 32.06 -4.01 -5.43
C ILE A 535 32.98 -4.85 -6.30
N LEU A 536 32.82 -4.84 -7.62
CA LEU A 536 33.67 -5.60 -8.53
C LEU A 536 35.11 -5.13 -8.51
N ASP A 537 35.35 -3.82 -8.43
CA ASP A 537 36.68 -3.25 -8.35
C ASP A 537 37.39 -3.71 -7.05
N PHE A 538 36.67 -3.77 -5.92
CA PHE A 538 37.19 -4.31 -4.66
C PHE A 538 37.44 -5.82 -4.71
N LEU A 539 36.45 -6.61 -5.14
CA LEU A 539 36.53 -8.08 -5.15
C LEU A 539 37.58 -8.64 -6.12
N ARG A 540 38.02 -7.84 -7.09
CA ARG A 540 39.08 -8.21 -8.05
C ARG A 540 40.47 -7.76 -7.62
N LEU A 541 40.61 -7.07 -6.49
CA LEU A 541 41.93 -6.77 -5.96
C LEU A 541 42.67 -8.08 -5.66
N PRO A 542 43.98 -8.18 -5.94
CA PRO A 542 44.76 -9.36 -5.57
C PRO A 542 44.61 -9.62 -4.07
N ILE A 543 44.31 -10.86 -3.68
CA ILE A 543 44.26 -11.26 -2.26
C ILE A 543 45.65 -10.96 -1.66
N PRO A 544 45.75 -10.10 -0.61
CA PRO A 544 47.03 -9.85 0.04
C PRO A 544 47.60 -11.19 0.53
N LYS A 545 48.79 -11.53 0.05
CA LYS A 545 49.50 -12.77 0.41
C LYS A 545 49.78 -12.84 1.91
#